data_AF-A0A4Q5XMV5-F1
#
_entry.id   AF-A0A4Q5XMV5-F1
#
_cell.length_a   1.000
_cell.length_b   1.000
_cell.length_c   1.000
_cell.angle_alpha   90.00
_cell.angle_beta   90.00
_cell.angle_gamma   90.00
#
_symmetry.space_group_name_H-M   'P 1'
#
loop_
_entity.id
_entity.type
_entity.pdbx_description
1 polymer ?
#
loop_
_entity_poly.entity_id
_entity_poly.type
_entity_poly.pdbx_seq_one_letter_code
_entity_poly.pdbx_strand_id
1 'polypeptide(L)'
;MRTLLIPLLMLATAPAAFAQTEQERLEHCIDQIDKDAEVAYQDGLTWMAKGNRPAARHCTALALIALGQEAEGAARLEELANAPDAGGIDERGIYLAQSGNAWLLADMPDAAVITLTNALKLRPEDGELYKDRARAYVKLKKWNEAGFDLDSAIQLSAGNAEA
;
A
#
# COMPACT_ATOMS: atom_id res chain seq x y z
N MET A 1 -58.11 40.16 -8.55
CA MET A 1 -57.97 38.71 -8.81
C MET A 1 -57.09 38.52 -10.03
N ARG A 2 -55.85 38.03 -9.84
CA ARG A 2 -55.03 37.43 -10.90
C ARG A 2 -53.99 36.54 -10.22
N THR A 3 -54.40 35.32 -9.92
CA THR A 3 -53.54 34.22 -9.48
C THR A 3 -52.65 33.82 -10.65
N LEU A 4 -51.36 34.15 -10.60
CA LEU A 4 -50.35 33.62 -11.50
C LEU A 4 -49.81 32.32 -10.89
N LEU A 5 -50.16 31.20 -11.51
CA LEU A 5 -49.63 29.87 -11.21
C LEU A 5 -48.13 29.84 -11.49
N ILE A 6 -47.32 29.59 -10.47
CA ILE A 6 -45.89 29.30 -10.61
C ILE A 6 -45.79 27.82 -11.00
N PRO A 7 -45.19 27.47 -12.15
CA PRO A 7 -44.99 26.08 -12.51
C PRO A 7 -43.92 25.49 -11.59
N LEU A 8 -44.29 24.42 -10.88
CA LEU A 8 -43.37 23.66 -10.05
C LEU A 8 -42.41 22.91 -10.98
N LEU A 9 -41.25 23.50 -11.24
CA LEU A 9 -40.16 22.87 -11.97
C LEU A 9 -39.62 21.73 -11.11
N MET A 10 -39.93 20.48 -11.47
CA MET A 10 -39.27 19.32 -10.88
C MET A 10 -37.79 19.36 -11.28
N LEU A 11 -36.90 19.69 -10.34
CA LEU A 11 -35.48 19.44 -10.51
C LEU A 11 -35.29 17.92 -10.58
N ALA A 12 -34.98 17.43 -11.78
CA ALA A 12 -34.45 16.10 -11.96
C ALA A 12 -33.18 15.98 -11.11
N THR A 13 -33.20 15.11 -10.10
CA THR A 13 -31.97 14.67 -9.45
C THR A 13 -31.18 13.91 -10.50
N ALA A 14 -30.16 14.57 -11.07
CA ALA A 14 -29.14 13.85 -11.80
C ALA A 14 -28.67 12.68 -10.91
N PRO A 15 -28.56 11.44 -11.42
CA PRO A 15 -27.92 10.41 -10.64
C PRO A 15 -26.53 10.94 -10.33
N ALA A 16 -26.13 10.92 -9.07
CA ALA A 16 -24.74 11.07 -8.71
C ALA A 16 -23.98 10.04 -9.55
N ALA A 17 -23.36 10.48 -10.64
CA ALA A 17 -22.33 9.70 -11.30
C ALA A 17 -21.31 9.46 -10.20
N PHE A 18 -21.31 8.24 -9.67
CA PHE A 18 -20.66 7.85 -8.43
C PHE A 18 -19.25 8.44 -8.42
N ALA A 19 -18.99 9.39 -7.51
CA ALA A 19 -17.62 9.76 -7.21
C ALA A 19 -16.99 8.51 -6.62
N GLN A 20 -16.21 7.78 -7.43
CA GLN A 20 -15.48 6.61 -6.96
C GLN A 20 -14.68 6.99 -5.72
N THR A 21 -14.74 6.14 -4.72
CA THR A 21 -13.95 6.33 -3.49
C THR A 21 -12.47 6.20 -3.82
N GLU A 22 -11.61 6.80 -2.98
CA GLU A 22 -10.15 6.66 -3.13
C GLU A 22 -9.74 5.17 -3.09
N GLN A 23 -10.46 4.35 -2.32
CA GLN A 23 -10.23 2.92 -2.22
C GLN A 23 -10.56 2.18 -3.52
N GLU A 24 -11.74 2.41 -4.11
CA GLU A 24 -12.13 1.78 -5.39
C GLU A 24 -11.15 2.14 -6.51
N ARG A 25 -10.66 3.38 -6.51
CA ARG A 25 -9.67 3.83 -7.49
C ARG A 25 -8.29 3.20 -7.28
N LEU A 26 -7.90 2.95 -6.02
CA LEU A 26 -6.68 2.22 -5.69
C LEU A 26 -6.77 0.76 -6.17
N GLU A 27 -7.89 0.09 -5.91
CA GLU A 27 -8.14 -1.27 -6.39
C GLU A 27 -8.06 -1.36 -7.90
N HIS A 28 -8.68 -0.41 -8.61
CA HIS A 28 -8.57 -0.32 -10.06
C HIS A 28 -7.12 -0.13 -10.54
N CYS A 29 -6.33 0.69 -9.84
CA CYS A 29 -4.92 0.86 -10.16
C CYS A 29 -4.15 -0.45 -9.98
N ILE A 30 -4.37 -1.17 -8.88
CA ILE A 30 -3.71 -2.46 -8.62
C ILE A 30 -4.04 -3.48 -9.73
N ASP A 31 -5.32 -3.58 -10.11
CA ASP A 31 -5.73 -4.42 -11.24
C ASP A 31 -5.09 -4.01 -12.59
N GLN A 32 -4.80 -2.72 -12.76
CA GLN A 32 -4.16 -2.20 -13.96
C GLN A 32 -2.66 -2.48 -13.96
N ILE A 33 -1.99 -2.49 -12.80
CA ILE A 33 -0.57 -2.83 -12.68
C ILE A 33 -0.27 -4.21 -13.28
N ASP A 34 -1.13 -5.19 -13.01
CA ASP A 34 -0.99 -6.56 -13.54
C ASP A 34 -1.17 -6.64 -15.07
N LYS A 35 -1.87 -5.68 -15.67
CA LYS A 35 -2.15 -5.62 -17.11
C LYS A 35 -1.11 -4.80 -17.86
N ASP A 36 -0.81 -3.62 -17.33
CA ASP A 36 0.08 -2.62 -17.89
C ASP A 36 0.52 -1.64 -16.78
N ALA A 37 1.68 -1.93 -16.18
CA ALA A 37 2.23 -1.11 -15.11
C ALA A 37 2.63 0.30 -15.55
N GLU A 38 2.97 0.52 -16.83
CA GLU A 38 3.30 1.85 -17.34
C GLU A 38 2.04 2.72 -17.38
N VAL A 39 0.93 2.18 -17.89
CA VAL A 39 -0.36 2.89 -17.87
C VAL A 39 -0.79 3.19 -16.44
N ALA A 40 -0.69 2.20 -15.53
CA ALA A 40 -1.03 2.41 -14.13
C ALA A 40 -0.18 3.51 -13.48
N TYR A 41 1.11 3.57 -13.81
CA TYR A 41 2.02 4.62 -13.33
C TYR A 41 1.60 6.02 -13.83
N GLN A 42 1.33 6.17 -15.14
CA GLN A 42 0.89 7.45 -15.70
C GLN A 42 -0.45 7.92 -15.12
N ASP A 43 -1.38 7.00 -14.90
CA ASP A 43 -2.67 7.29 -14.27
C ASP A 43 -2.51 7.65 -12.79
N GLY A 44 -1.59 7.00 -12.08
CA GLY A 44 -1.17 7.32 -10.72
C GLY A 44 -0.61 8.74 -10.61
N LEU A 45 0.31 9.12 -11.50
CA LEU A 45 0.85 10.49 -11.56
C LEU A 45 -0.25 11.52 -11.84
N THR A 46 -1.15 11.21 -12.76
CA THR A 46 -2.31 12.08 -13.07
C THR A 46 -3.24 12.21 -11.86
N TRP A 47 -3.42 11.14 -11.08
CA TRP A 47 -4.16 11.20 -9.82
C TRP A 47 -3.47 12.10 -8.81
N MET A 48 -2.17 11.91 -8.58
CA MET A 48 -1.37 12.73 -7.66
C MET A 48 -1.44 14.22 -8.02
N ALA A 49 -1.44 14.56 -9.31
CA ALA A 49 -1.59 15.93 -9.78
C ALA A 49 -2.95 16.57 -9.46
N LYS A 50 -4.02 15.76 -9.39
CA LYS A 50 -5.38 16.21 -9.00
C LYS A 50 -5.55 16.28 -7.48
N GLY A 51 -4.71 15.58 -6.76
CA GLY A 51 -4.66 15.56 -5.31
C GLY A 51 -3.64 14.51 -4.89
N ASN A 52 -2.59 14.95 -4.20
CA ASN A 52 -1.50 14.10 -3.74
C ASN A 52 -1.91 13.21 -2.54
N ARG A 53 -3.05 12.54 -2.65
CA ARG A 53 -3.69 11.73 -1.61
C ARG A 53 -2.92 10.41 -1.42
N PRO A 54 -3.05 9.77 -0.24
CA PRO A 54 -2.33 8.52 0.06
C PRO A 54 -2.52 7.43 -1.00
N ALA A 55 -3.76 7.20 -1.44
CA ALA A 55 -4.08 6.16 -2.42
C ALA A 55 -3.39 6.39 -3.79
N ALA A 56 -3.31 7.65 -4.23
CA ALA A 56 -2.60 8.02 -5.46
C ALA A 56 -1.09 7.74 -5.38
N ARG A 57 -0.48 8.11 -4.24
CA ARG A 57 0.95 7.85 -3.96
C ARG A 57 1.22 6.36 -3.85
N HIS A 58 0.32 5.62 -3.22
CA HIS A 58 0.40 4.17 -3.06
C HIS A 58 0.39 3.48 -4.42
N CYS A 59 -0.63 3.75 -5.25
CA CYS A 59 -0.75 3.27 -6.62
C CYS A 59 0.53 3.54 -7.43
N THR A 60 1.02 4.79 -7.40
CA THR A 60 2.22 5.19 -8.14
C THR A 60 3.47 4.43 -7.69
N ALA A 61 3.63 4.21 -6.38
CA ALA A 61 4.76 3.46 -5.84
C ALA A 61 4.70 1.97 -6.20
N LEU A 62 3.50 1.35 -6.17
CA LEU A 62 3.31 -0.02 -6.59
C LEU A 62 3.59 -0.21 -8.09
N ALA A 63 3.14 0.73 -8.93
CA ALA A 63 3.42 0.69 -10.36
C ALA A 63 4.92 0.78 -10.67
N LEU A 64 5.67 1.63 -9.94
CA LEU A 64 7.13 1.68 -10.03
C LEU A 64 7.81 0.35 -9.69
N ILE A 65 7.34 -0.33 -8.64
CA ILE A 65 7.85 -1.66 -8.28
C ILE A 65 7.61 -2.65 -9.42
N ALA A 66 6.41 -2.66 -9.99
CA ALA A 66 6.08 -3.53 -11.12
C ALA A 66 6.88 -3.21 -12.40
N LEU A 67 7.32 -1.96 -12.57
CA LEU A 67 8.20 -1.53 -13.67
C LEU A 67 9.68 -1.88 -13.46
N GLY A 68 10.04 -2.56 -12.36
CA GLY A 68 11.43 -2.88 -12.04
C GLY A 68 12.22 -1.69 -11.48
N GLN A 69 11.52 -0.68 -10.95
CA GLN A 69 12.09 0.44 -10.20
C GLN A 69 11.85 0.23 -8.70
N GLU A 70 12.18 -0.96 -8.20
CA GLU A 70 11.76 -1.43 -6.88
C GLU A 70 12.36 -0.57 -5.76
N ALA A 71 13.59 -0.10 -5.93
CA ALA A 71 14.25 0.81 -5.01
C ALA A 71 13.50 2.15 -4.86
N GLU A 72 13.06 2.72 -5.97
CA GLU A 72 12.33 3.99 -5.96
C GLU A 72 10.93 3.80 -5.37
N GLY A 73 10.23 2.75 -5.78
CA GLY A 73 8.92 2.42 -5.23
C GLY A 73 8.98 2.14 -3.72
N ALA A 74 10.01 1.44 -3.25
CA ALA A 74 10.24 1.20 -1.83
C ALA A 74 10.40 2.51 -1.03
N ALA A 75 11.25 3.42 -1.52
CA ALA A 75 11.47 4.72 -0.88
C ALA A 75 10.18 5.57 -0.83
N ARG A 76 9.38 5.55 -1.90
CA ARG A 76 8.09 6.27 -1.95
C ARG A 76 7.06 5.70 -0.98
N LEU A 77 7.05 4.39 -0.79
CA LEU A 77 6.21 3.75 0.22
C LEU A 77 6.65 4.12 1.65
N GLU A 78 7.94 4.23 1.92
CA GLU A 78 8.43 4.75 3.22
C GLU A 78 8.05 6.21 3.43
N GLU A 79 8.21 7.06 2.41
CA GLU A 79 7.77 8.45 2.46
C GLU A 79 6.27 8.53 2.79
N LEU A 80 5.46 7.73 2.09
CA LEU A 80 4.02 7.63 2.34
C LEU A 80 3.72 7.16 3.76
N ALA A 81 4.40 6.12 4.26
CA ALA A 81 4.23 5.61 5.62
C ALA A 81 4.56 6.65 6.71
N ASN A 82 5.46 7.58 6.43
CA ASN A 82 5.84 8.65 7.36
C ASN A 82 5.00 9.92 7.20
N ALA A 83 4.19 10.03 6.15
CA ALA A 83 3.40 11.23 5.88
C ALA A 83 2.37 11.50 6.99
N PRO A 84 2.03 12.76 7.28
CA PRO A 84 1.03 13.10 8.29
C PRO A 84 -0.37 12.60 7.93
N ASP A 85 -0.65 12.45 6.63
CA ASP A 85 -1.93 12.02 6.08
C ASP A 85 -1.95 10.54 5.66
N ALA A 86 -0.95 9.74 6.04
CA ALA A 86 -0.80 8.35 5.62
C ALA A 86 -1.97 7.41 6.01
N GLY A 87 -2.84 7.87 6.91
CA GLY A 87 -3.84 7.03 7.57
C GLY A 87 -3.37 6.57 8.96
N GLY A 88 -4.01 5.51 9.44
CA GLY A 88 -3.78 4.91 10.74
C GLY A 88 -2.54 4.03 10.78
N ILE A 89 -2.41 3.29 11.89
CA ILE A 89 -1.28 2.38 12.13
C ILE A 89 -1.32 1.22 11.11
N ASP A 90 -2.51 0.75 10.74
CA ASP A 90 -2.68 -0.37 9.83
C ASP A 90 -2.21 -0.02 8.41
N GLU A 91 -2.63 1.12 7.86
CA GLU A 91 -2.19 1.57 6.54
C GLU A 91 -0.67 1.79 6.48
N ARG A 92 -0.11 2.44 7.51
CA ARG A 92 1.34 2.65 7.62
C ARG A 92 2.10 1.32 7.68
N GLY A 93 1.57 0.34 8.40
CA GLY A 93 2.12 -1.01 8.46
C GLY A 93 2.14 -1.69 7.09
N ILE A 94 1.06 -1.55 6.31
CA ILE A 94 0.96 -2.09 4.94
C ILE A 94 2.01 -1.45 4.02
N TYR A 95 2.15 -0.13 4.03
CA TYR A 95 3.13 0.56 3.19
C TYR A 95 4.57 0.12 3.53
N LEU A 96 4.91 0.00 4.82
CA LEU A 96 6.23 -0.48 5.26
C LEU A 96 6.46 -1.95 4.87
N ALA A 97 5.43 -2.81 4.96
CA ALA A 97 5.51 -4.20 4.53
C ALA A 97 5.85 -4.32 3.04
N GLN A 98 5.15 -3.57 2.21
CA GLN A 98 5.36 -3.53 0.76
C GLN A 98 6.72 -2.92 0.41
N SER A 99 7.13 -1.86 1.10
CA SER A 99 8.45 -1.26 0.94
C SER A 99 9.57 -2.24 1.27
N GLY A 100 9.47 -2.94 2.41
CA GLY A 100 10.45 -3.95 2.80
C GLY A 100 10.61 -5.06 1.77
N ASN A 101 9.50 -5.51 1.18
CA ASN A 101 9.51 -6.46 0.07
C ASN A 101 10.14 -5.88 -1.21
N ALA A 102 9.84 -4.63 -1.53
CA ALA A 102 10.46 -3.95 -2.67
C ALA A 102 11.97 -3.77 -2.49
N TRP A 103 12.46 -3.49 -1.28
CA TRP A 103 13.90 -3.50 -0.98
C TRP A 103 14.55 -4.87 -1.18
N LEU A 104 13.84 -5.96 -0.88
CA LEU A 104 14.32 -7.32 -1.17
C LEU A 104 14.42 -7.60 -2.66
N LEU A 105 13.46 -7.11 -3.46
CA LEU A 105 13.48 -7.22 -4.91
C LEU A 105 14.63 -6.40 -5.52
N ALA A 106 14.89 -5.21 -4.96
CA ALA A 106 16.00 -4.35 -5.34
C ALA A 106 17.39 -4.84 -4.89
N ASP A 107 17.49 -6.05 -4.32
CA ASP A 107 18.70 -6.63 -3.73
C ASP A 107 19.37 -5.76 -2.66
N MET A 108 18.56 -5.04 -1.88
CA MET A 108 18.98 -4.19 -0.75
C MET A 108 18.49 -4.75 0.58
N PRO A 109 19.06 -5.89 1.04
CA PRO A 109 18.55 -6.58 2.22
C PRO A 109 18.78 -5.81 3.53
N ASP A 110 19.79 -4.94 3.64
CA ASP A 110 19.98 -4.09 4.82
C ASP A 110 18.83 -3.08 4.98
N ALA A 111 18.40 -2.45 3.88
CA ALA A 111 17.24 -1.56 3.88
C ALA A 111 15.98 -2.33 4.25
N ALA A 112 15.77 -3.50 3.63
CA ALA A 112 14.63 -4.37 3.95
C ALA A 112 14.55 -4.72 5.44
N VAL A 113 15.66 -5.09 6.09
CA VAL A 113 15.68 -5.39 7.53
C VAL A 113 15.19 -4.19 8.35
N ILE A 114 15.66 -2.99 8.04
CA ILE A 114 15.28 -1.76 8.76
C ILE A 114 13.78 -1.50 8.59
N THR A 115 13.30 -1.52 7.36
CA THR A 115 11.90 -1.21 7.01
C THR A 115 10.93 -2.23 7.60
N LEU A 116 11.23 -3.53 7.48
CA LEU A 116 10.42 -4.60 8.04
C LEU A 116 10.45 -4.62 9.57
N THR A 117 11.57 -4.21 10.18
CA THR A 117 11.62 -3.99 11.63
C THR A 117 10.72 -2.86 12.07
N ASN A 118 10.58 -1.80 11.26
CA ASN A 118 9.61 -0.74 11.55
C ASN A 118 8.17 -1.20 11.31
N ALA A 119 7.91 -2.00 10.27
CA ALA A 119 6.60 -2.61 10.03
C ALA A 119 6.16 -3.48 11.23
N LEU A 120 7.06 -4.30 11.77
CA LEU A 120 6.81 -5.15 12.95
C LEU A 120 6.50 -4.38 14.24
N LYS A 121 6.97 -3.12 14.37
CA LYS A 121 6.55 -2.26 15.49
C LYS A 121 5.08 -1.85 15.39
N LEU A 122 4.55 -1.77 14.16
CA LEU A 122 3.15 -1.40 13.90
C LEU A 122 2.23 -2.63 13.88
N ARG A 123 2.75 -3.77 13.39
CA ARG A 123 2.00 -5.03 13.22
C ARG A 123 2.79 -6.20 13.81
N PRO A 124 2.93 -6.29 15.15
CA PRO A 124 3.79 -7.28 15.80
C PRO A 124 3.28 -8.73 15.71
N GLU A 125 2.00 -8.92 15.37
CA GLU A 125 1.33 -10.23 15.24
C GLU A 125 1.24 -10.71 13.77
N ASP A 126 1.83 -9.96 12.84
CA ASP A 126 1.84 -10.32 11.42
C ASP A 126 2.99 -11.28 11.11
N GLY A 127 2.68 -12.57 11.04
CA GLY A 127 3.65 -13.63 10.75
C GLY A 127 4.37 -13.48 9.41
N GLU A 128 3.75 -12.83 8.41
CA GLU A 128 4.38 -12.62 7.11
C GLU A 128 5.53 -11.60 7.20
N LEU A 129 5.43 -10.59 8.05
CA LEU A 129 6.51 -9.63 8.27
C LEU A 129 7.77 -10.27 8.85
N TYR A 130 7.61 -11.25 9.74
CA TYR A 130 8.75 -12.04 10.23
C TYR A 130 9.36 -12.88 9.12
N LYS A 131 8.55 -13.53 8.28
CA LYS A 131 9.05 -14.30 7.12
C LYS A 131 9.83 -13.40 6.15
N ASP A 132 9.31 -12.21 5.87
CA ASP A 132 9.98 -11.27 4.97
C ASP A 132 11.29 -10.75 5.57
N ARG A 133 11.34 -10.44 6.86
CA ARG A 133 12.58 -10.00 7.51
C ARG A 133 13.60 -11.14 7.58
N ALA A 134 13.14 -12.38 7.79
CA ALA A 134 13.99 -13.57 7.69
C ALA A 134 14.60 -13.72 6.30
N ARG A 135 13.83 -13.47 5.23
CA ARG A 135 14.37 -13.46 3.84
C ARG A 135 15.49 -12.43 3.67
N ALA A 136 15.36 -11.26 4.29
CA ALA A 136 16.41 -10.25 4.30
C ALA A 136 17.65 -10.71 5.06
N TYR A 137 17.46 -11.31 6.24
CA TYR A 137 18.56 -11.90 7.01
C TYR A 137 19.28 -13.04 6.28
N VAL A 138 18.55 -13.89 5.55
CA VAL A 138 19.12 -14.93 4.68
C VAL A 138 20.04 -14.33 3.62
N LYS A 139 19.60 -13.28 2.92
CA LYS A 139 20.46 -12.56 1.94
C LYS A 139 21.72 -11.99 2.59
N LEU A 140 21.63 -11.56 3.85
CA LEU A 140 22.77 -11.07 4.66
C LEU A 140 23.60 -12.19 5.32
N LYS A 141 23.24 -13.46 5.12
CA LYS A 141 23.85 -14.63 5.80
C LYS A 141 23.78 -14.59 7.33
N LYS A 142 22.76 -13.91 7.86
CA LYS A 142 22.42 -13.82 9.29
C LYS A 142 21.47 -14.95 9.68
N TRP A 143 21.99 -16.18 9.67
CA TRP A 143 21.18 -17.40 9.76
C TRP A 143 20.44 -17.55 11.09
N ASN A 144 21.04 -17.09 12.20
CA ASN A 144 20.42 -17.19 13.51
C ASN A 144 19.21 -16.25 13.62
N GLU A 145 19.37 -15.01 13.17
CA GLU A 145 18.31 -14.01 13.14
C GLU A 145 17.17 -14.43 12.20
N ALA A 146 17.50 -15.00 11.03
CA ALA A 146 16.50 -15.58 10.14
C ALA A 146 15.74 -16.75 10.80
N GLY A 147 16.44 -17.63 11.51
CA GLY A 147 15.83 -18.74 12.25
C GLY A 147 14.85 -18.25 13.32
N PHE A 148 15.25 -17.25 14.12
CA PHE A 148 14.37 -16.67 15.14
C PHE A 148 13.10 -16.04 14.55
N ASP A 149 13.24 -15.29 13.45
CA ASP A 149 12.07 -14.70 12.79
C ASP A 149 11.14 -15.80 12.22
N LEU A 150 11.68 -16.86 11.63
CA LEU A 150 10.87 -17.98 11.13
C LEU A 150 10.15 -18.73 12.27
N ASP A 151 10.81 -18.92 13.42
CA ASP A 151 10.19 -19.51 14.61
C ASP A 151 9.02 -18.65 15.11
N SER A 152 9.19 -17.32 15.15
CA SER A 152 8.12 -16.38 15.50
C SER A 152 6.95 -16.46 14.50
N ALA A 153 7.23 -16.53 13.20
CA ALA A 153 6.18 -16.67 12.18
C ALA A 153 5.38 -17.97 12.35
N ILE A 154 6.05 -19.09 12.66
CA ILE A 154 5.39 -20.38 12.90
C ILE A 154 4.50 -20.31 14.14
N GLN A 155 5.00 -19.73 15.25
CA GLN A 155 4.22 -19.59 16.49
C GLN A 155 2.94 -18.78 16.27
N LEU A 156 3.01 -17.67 15.53
CA LEU A 156 1.85 -16.85 15.21
C LEU A 156 0.85 -17.59 14.30
N SER A 157 1.33 -18.39 13.34
CA SER A 157 0.45 -19.20 12.49
C SER A 157 -0.29 -20.30 13.27
N ALA A 158 0.39 -20.93 14.24
CA ALA A 158 -0.20 -21.98 15.07
C ALA A 158 -1.21 -21.41 16.07
N GLY A 159 -0.89 -20.27 16.70
CA GLY A 159 -1.81 -19.58 17.60
C GLY A 159 -3.09 -19.10 16.92
N ASN A 160 -3.01 -18.70 15.65
CA ASN A 160 -4.18 -18.33 14.85
C ASN A 160 -5.01 -19.53 14.38
N ALA A 161 -4.42 -20.73 14.29
CA ALA A 161 -5.13 -21.95 13.88
C ALA A 161 -5.91 -22.62 15.02
N GLU A 162 -5.56 -22.31 16.27
CA GLU A 162 -6.20 -22.84 17.48
C GLU A 162 -7.31 -21.92 18.04
N ALA A 163 -7.49 -20.72 17.48
CA ALA A 163 -8.52 -19.74 17.84
C ALA A 163 -9.79 -19.87 16.97
#